data_AF-A0A2G9ULP5-F1
#
_entry.id   AF-A0A2G9ULP5-F1
#
_cell.length_a   1.000
_cell.length_b   1.000
_cell.length_c   1.000
_cell.angle_alpha   90.00
_cell.angle_beta   90.00
_cell.angle_gamma   90.00
#
_symmetry.space_group_name_H-M   'P 1'
#
loop_
_entity.id
_entity.type
_entity.pdbx_description
1 polymer ?
#
loop_
_entity_poly.entity_id
_entity_poly.type
_entity_poly.pdbx_seq_one_letter_code
_entity_poly.pdbx_strand_id
1 'polypeptide(L)'
;MKRNVQKEDTSSQHKSTCNLSYRFSTQCCPEKEGNVHCANGATTQGENIADLGGQQAAYYAYQQYISETNGEEKRLPGLEKFTPNQLFWITYGSSWCAKQTDSRLVKQVG
;
A
#
# COMPACT_ATOMS: atom_id res chain seq x y z
N MET A 1 36.59 2.11 2.16
CA MET A 1 35.54 2.51 1.19
C MET A 1 34.19 2.48 1.90
N LYS A 2 33.71 3.62 2.40
CA LYS A 2 32.31 3.73 2.85
C LYS A 2 31.50 4.12 1.62
N ARG A 3 30.65 3.21 1.13
CA ARG A 3 29.68 3.54 0.08
C ARG A 3 28.69 4.55 0.68
N ASN A 4 28.66 5.75 0.13
CA ASN A 4 27.64 6.76 0.45
C ASN A 4 26.31 6.29 -0.15
N VAL A 5 25.41 5.79 0.68
CA VAL A 5 24.10 5.24 0.25
C VAL A 5 23.02 6.32 0.10
N GLN A 6 23.25 7.58 0.48
CA GLN A 6 22.22 8.63 0.33
C GLN A 6 22.82 9.95 -0.16
N LYS A 7 22.78 10.18 -1.47
CA LYS A 7 22.42 11.50 -1.99
C LYS A 7 21.06 11.35 -2.64
N GLU A 8 20.03 11.25 -1.80
CA GLU A 8 18.64 11.31 -2.26
C GLU A 8 18.38 12.72 -2.79
N ASP A 9 17.79 12.83 -3.98
CA ASP A 9 17.26 14.09 -4.50
C ASP A 9 16.10 14.54 -3.60
N THR A 10 16.42 15.41 -2.65
CA THR A 10 15.53 15.86 -1.59
C THR A 10 14.29 16.58 -2.13
N SER A 11 14.35 17.17 -3.33
CA SER A 11 13.24 17.87 -3.96
C SER A 11 12.18 16.91 -4.50
N SER A 12 12.60 15.85 -5.18
CA SER A 12 11.71 14.80 -5.68
C SER A 12 11.07 14.01 -4.54
N GLN A 13 11.87 13.68 -3.51
CA GLN A 13 11.38 13.02 -2.31
C GLN A 13 10.35 13.89 -1.58
N HIS A 14 10.63 15.19 -1.40
CA HIS A 14 9.73 16.13 -0.74
C HIS A 14 8.38 16.31 -1.48
N LYS A 15 8.40 16.37 -2.81
CA LYS A 15 7.16 16.44 -3.61
C LYS A 15 6.33 15.17 -3.49
N SER A 16 6.99 14.01 -3.49
CA SER A 16 6.32 12.71 -3.38
C SER A 16 5.71 12.52 -1.98
N THR A 17 6.44 12.89 -0.93
CA THR A 17 5.93 12.80 0.45
C THR A 17 4.79 13.77 0.72
N CYS A 18 4.85 15.01 0.22
CA CYS A 18 3.78 15.99 0.37
C CYS A 18 2.49 15.56 -0.33
N ASN A 19 2.60 15.09 -1.58
CA ASN A 19 1.44 14.56 -2.30
C ASN A 19 0.84 13.37 -1.56
N LEU A 20 1.66 12.43 -1.10
CA LEU A 20 1.17 11.27 -0.38
C LEU A 20 0.44 11.65 0.91
N SER A 21 1.06 12.49 1.73
CA SER A 21 0.47 13.01 2.95
C SER A 21 -0.88 13.71 2.69
N TYR A 22 -0.96 14.54 1.64
CA TYR A 22 -2.21 15.20 1.26
C TYR A 22 -3.31 14.19 0.89
N ARG A 23 -2.98 13.15 0.10
CA ARG A 23 -3.96 12.13 -0.31
C ARG A 23 -4.51 11.36 0.87
N PHE A 24 -3.65 10.91 1.78
CA PHE A 24 -4.06 10.18 2.99
C PHE A 24 -4.78 11.08 4.01
N SER A 25 -4.58 12.40 3.94
CA SER A 25 -5.33 13.36 4.78
C SER A 25 -6.72 13.73 4.24
N THR A 26 -6.96 13.53 2.94
CA THR A 26 -8.19 14.00 2.27
C THR A 26 -9.12 12.87 1.83
N GLN A 27 -8.60 11.64 1.70
CA GLN A 27 -9.40 10.44 1.41
C GLN A 27 -9.78 9.76 2.72
N CYS A 28 -10.84 10.25 3.34
CA CYS A 28 -11.26 9.81 4.68
C CYS A 28 -11.96 8.46 4.64
N CYS A 29 -11.80 7.66 5.70
CA CYS A 29 -12.52 6.40 5.84
C CYS A 29 -14.03 6.69 5.93
N PRO A 30 -14.89 5.82 5.36
CA PRO A 30 -16.33 5.99 5.47
C PRO A 30 -16.75 5.72 6.92
N GLU A 31 -17.03 6.78 7.67
CA GLU A 31 -17.76 6.65 8.93
C GLU A 31 -19.22 6.32 8.63
N LYS A 32 -19.82 5.45 9.45
CA LYS A 32 -21.22 5.05 9.30
C LYS A 32 -22.17 6.11 9.82
N GLU A 33 -21.76 6.86 10.85
CA GLU A 33 -22.54 7.93 11.51
C GLU A 33 -21.57 8.90 12.22
N GLY A 34 -21.87 10.21 12.22
CA GLY A 34 -21.08 11.22 12.97
C GLY A 34 -20.28 12.23 12.12
N ASN A 35 -19.31 12.89 12.74
CA ASN A 35 -18.41 13.84 12.08
C ASN A 35 -17.24 13.08 11.46
N VAL A 36 -17.08 13.15 10.14
CA VAL A 36 -16.00 12.46 9.42
C VAL A 36 -14.63 12.79 10.01
N HIS A 37 -13.99 11.81 10.65
CA HIS A 37 -12.59 11.89 11.06
C HIS A 37 -11.67 11.34 9.96
N CYS A 38 -10.70 12.14 9.54
CA CYS A 38 -9.72 11.79 8.53
C CYS A 38 -8.38 11.50 9.19
N ALA A 39 -7.64 10.52 8.68
CA ALA A 39 -6.29 10.24 9.17
C ALA A 39 -5.36 11.44 8.94
N ASN A 40 -4.37 11.62 9.82
CA ASN A 40 -3.34 12.62 9.61
C ASN A 40 -2.23 12.05 8.71
N GLY A 41 -2.21 12.49 7.44
CA GLY A 41 -1.24 12.04 6.45
C GLY A 41 0.21 12.38 6.78
N ALA A 42 0.47 13.43 7.56
CA ALA A 42 1.83 13.79 7.98
C ALA A 42 2.37 12.80 9.02
N THR A 43 1.51 12.31 9.91
CA THR A 43 1.89 11.28 10.91
C THR A 43 2.03 9.90 10.30
N THR A 44 1.25 9.58 9.27
CA THR A 44 1.23 8.25 8.64
C THR A 44 2.19 8.14 7.44
N GLN A 45 2.80 9.24 6.99
CA GLN A 45 3.59 9.27 5.75
C GLN A 45 4.72 8.23 5.70
N GLY A 46 5.37 7.93 6.82
CA GLY A 46 6.48 6.96 6.86
C GLY A 46 6.00 5.56 6.48
N GLU A 47 4.98 5.08 7.18
CA GLU A 47 4.36 3.77 6.90
C GLU A 47 3.67 3.75 5.54
N ASN A 48 2.97 4.82 5.14
CA ASN A 48 2.35 4.89 3.81
C ASN A 48 3.38 4.77 2.67
N ILE A 49 4.57 5.37 2.84
CA ILE A 49 5.68 5.24 1.88
C ILE A 49 6.23 3.81 1.89
N ALA A 50 6.42 3.23 3.07
CA ALA A 50 6.92 1.87 3.21
C ALA A 50 5.96 0.84 2.59
N ASP A 51 4.66 0.97 2.83
CA ASP A 51 3.61 0.10 2.29
C ASP A 51 3.57 0.17 0.76
N LEU A 52 3.54 1.38 0.18
CA LEU A 52 3.53 1.54 -1.28
C LEU A 52 4.83 1.07 -1.93
N GLY A 53 5.97 1.45 -1.35
CA GLY A 53 7.29 1.08 -1.87
C GLY A 53 7.54 -0.43 -1.79
N GLY A 54 7.19 -1.05 -0.66
CA GLY A 54 7.29 -2.48 -0.46
C GLY A 54 6.39 -3.26 -1.41
N GLN A 55 5.15 -2.81 -1.60
CA GLN A 55 4.21 -3.45 -2.50
C GLN A 55 4.64 -3.34 -3.98
N GLN A 56 5.18 -2.18 -4.38
CA GLN A 56 5.73 -1.98 -5.73
C GLN A 56 6.95 -2.88 -5.97
N ALA A 57 7.88 -2.97 -5.00
CA ALA A 57 9.05 -3.83 -5.09
C ALA A 57 8.64 -5.32 -5.18
N ALA A 58 7.69 -5.77 -4.37
CA ALA A 58 7.16 -7.12 -4.41
C ALA A 58 6.50 -7.45 -5.76
N TYR A 59 5.73 -6.51 -6.33
CA TYR A 59 5.11 -6.71 -7.64
C TYR A 59 6.15 -6.82 -8.74
N TYR A 60 7.19 -5.96 -8.75
CA TYR A 60 8.25 -6.06 -9.74
C TYR A 60 9.06 -7.36 -9.62
N ALA A 61 9.36 -7.80 -8.40
CA ALA A 61 9.99 -9.10 -8.18
C ALA A 61 9.12 -10.25 -8.72
N TYR A 62 7.80 -10.17 -8.53
CA TYR A 62 6.86 -11.15 -9.09
C TYR A 62 6.83 -11.13 -10.63
N GLN A 63 6.79 -9.93 -11.24
CA GLN A 63 6.85 -9.80 -12.70
C GLN A 63 8.17 -10.31 -13.29
N GLN A 64 9.29 -10.07 -12.61
CA GLN A 64 10.59 -10.60 -13.00
C GLN A 64 10.59 -12.13 -12.91
N TYR A 65 10.09 -12.69 -11.81
CA TYR A 65 9.97 -14.14 -11.63
C TYR A 65 9.16 -14.81 -12.74
N ILE A 66 7.99 -14.30 -13.12
CA ILE A 66 7.19 -14.88 -14.21
C ILE A 66 7.87 -14.73 -15.59
N SER A 67 8.72 -13.70 -15.76
CA SER A 67 9.47 -13.49 -17.00
C SER A 67 10.68 -14.43 -17.14
N GLU A 68 11.29 -14.80 -16.02
CA GLU A 68 12.43 -15.72 -15.96
C GLU A 68 11.98 -17.20 -15.92
N THR A 69 10.72 -17.45 -15.55
CA THR A 69 10.10 -18.78 -15.59
C THR A 69 9.27 -18.96 -16.86
N ASN A 70 8.65 -20.12 -17.06
CA ASN A 70 7.86 -20.47 -18.26
C ASN A 70 6.56 -19.64 -18.43
N GLY A 71 6.49 -18.41 -17.93
CA GLY A 71 5.32 -17.53 -17.96
C GLY A 71 4.42 -17.66 -16.72
N GLU A 72 3.15 -17.26 -16.87
CA GLU A 72 2.17 -17.27 -15.77
C GLU A 72 2.00 -18.66 -15.16
N GLU A 73 1.86 -18.70 -13.83
CA GLU A 73 1.58 -19.93 -13.12
C GLU A 73 0.20 -20.51 -13.43
N LYS A 74 0.01 -21.78 -13.07
CA LYS A 74 -1.30 -22.42 -13.15
C LYS A 74 -2.30 -21.69 -12.25
N ARG A 75 -3.52 -21.54 -12.75
CA ARG A 75 -4.63 -20.98 -11.98
C ARG A 75 -4.93 -21.84 -10.76
N LEU A 76 -5.30 -21.18 -9.66
CA LEU A 76 -5.58 -21.86 -8.40
C LEU A 76 -6.94 -22.61 -8.47
N PRO A 77 -7.01 -23.89 -8.07
CA PRO A 77 -8.27 -24.62 -8.01
C PRO A 77 -9.31 -23.92 -7.12
N GLY A 78 -10.54 -23.78 -7.62
CA GLY A 78 -11.64 -23.07 -6.95
C GLY A 78 -11.61 -21.54 -7.11
N LEU A 79 -10.56 -20.96 -7.70
CA LEU A 79 -10.43 -19.52 -8.00
C LEU A 79 -10.02 -19.27 -9.46
N GLU A 80 -10.32 -20.20 -10.37
CA GLU A 80 -9.86 -20.20 -11.76
C GLU A 80 -10.33 -18.98 -12.57
N LYS A 81 -11.36 -18.26 -12.09
CA LYS A 81 -11.80 -17.00 -12.69
C LYS A 81 -10.77 -15.87 -12.57
N PHE A 82 -9.79 -15.98 -11.67
CA PHE A 82 -8.72 -15.00 -11.48
C PHE A 82 -7.40 -15.48 -12.09
N THR A 83 -6.64 -14.56 -12.69
CA THR A 83 -5.25 -14.84 -13.10
C THR A 83 -4.31 -14.82 -11.88
N PRO A 84 -3.14 -15.45 -11.94
CA PRO A 84 -2.11 -15.31 -10.90
C PRO A 84 -1.78 -13.85 -10.59
N ASN A 85 -1.72 -13.00 -11.62
CA ASN A 85 -1.48 -11.56 -11.46
C ASN A 85 -2.61 -10.84 -10.70
N GLN A 86 -3.87 -11.22 -10.91
CA GLN A 86 -4.98 -10.69 -10.10
C GLN A 86 -4.94 -11.23 -8.67
N LEU A 87 -4.58 -12.51 -8.49
CA LEU A 87 -4.44 -13.13 -7.17
C LEU A 87 -3.35 -12.47 -6.33
N PHE A 88 -2.27 -11.97 -6.92
CA PHE A 88 -1.27 -11.16 -6.22
C PHE A 88 -1.92 -9.95 -5.50
N TRP A 89 -2.73 -9.16 -6.23
CA TRP A 89 -3.41 -7.98 -5.67
C TRP A 89 -4.54 -8.35 -4.71
N ILE A 90 -5.28 -9.43 -4.99
CA ILE A 90 -6.31 -9.95 -4.08
C ILE A 90 -5.67 -10.37 -2.76
N THR A 91 -4.51 -11.02 -2.78
CA THR A 91 -3.80 -11.46 -1.58
C THR A 91 -3.32 -10.27 -0.76
N TYR A 92 -2.74 -9.25 -1.41
CA TYR A 92 -2.39 -8.00 -0.74
C TYR A 92 -3.62 -7.32 -0.12
N GLY A 93 -4.71 -7.15 -0.85
CA GLY A 93 -5.93 -6.57 -0.29
C GLY A 93 -6.50 -7.39 0.88
N SER A 94 -6.43 -8.72 0.78
CA SER A 94 -6.92 -9.64 1.81
C SER A 94 -6.09 -9.58 3.10
N SER A 95 -4.78 -9.31 3.02
CA SER A 95 -3.94 -9.18 4.23
C SER A 95 -4.32 -7.98 5.10
N TRP A 96 -4.97 -6.96 4.50
CA TRP A 96 -5.48 -5.78 5.21
C TRP A 96 -6.93 -5.93 5.67
N CYS A 97 -7.58 -7.06 5.40
CA CYS A 97 -8.95 -7.28 5.87
C CYS A 97 -9.00 -7.36 7.40
N ALA A 98 -9.49 -6.30 8.02
CA ALA A 98 -9.79 -6.23 9.44
C ALA A 98 -11.08 -5.46 9.68
N LYS A 99 -11.81 -5.83 10.74
CA LYS A 99 -13.00 -5.08 11.19
C LYS A 99 -12.67 -4.33 12.47
N GLN A 100 -12.85 -3.02 12.45
CA GLN A 100 -12.73 -2.16 13.63
C GLN A 100 -14.13 -1.76 14.12
N THR A 101 -14.26 -1.51 15.42
CA THR A 101 -15.45 -0.83 15.96
C THR A 101 -15.32 0.67 15.71
N ASP A 102 -16.44 1.37 15.56
CA ASP A 102 -16.44 2.83 15.32
C ASP A 102 -15.68 3.58 16.43
N SER A 103 -15.86 3.15 17.69
CA SER A 103 -15.13 3.71 18.84
C SER A 103 -13.61 3.56 18.77
N ARG A 104 -13.11 2.48 18.15
CA ARG A 104 -11.68 2.26 17.97
C ARG A 104 -11.16 3.01 16.77
N LEU A 105 -11.94 3.08 15.70
CA LEU A 105 -11.60 3.85 14.50
C LEU A 105 -11.42 5.33 14.83
N VAL A 106 -12.40 5.95 15.50
CA VAL A 106 -12.32 7.37 15.90
C VAL A 106 -11.09 7.66 16.76
N LYS A 107 -10.74 6.77 17.71
CA LYS A 107 -9.50 6.91 18.52
C LYS A 107 -8.21 6.75 17.73
N GLN A 108 -8.25 6.10 16.57
CA GLN A 108 -7.08 5.85 15.74
C GLN A 108 -6.86 6.98 14.73
N VAL A 109 -7.94 7.59 14.23
CA VAL A 109 -7.85 8.67 13.24
C VAL A 109 -7.99 10.08 13.83
N GLY A 110 -8.61 10.24 14.99
CA GLY A 110 -8.75 11.50 15.73
C GLY A 110 -7.64 11.71 16.75
#